data_AF-A0A953M6Q0-F1
#
_entry.id   AF-A0A953M6Q0-F1
#
_cell.length_a   1.000
_cell.length_b   1.000
_cell.length_c   1.000
_cell.angle_alpha   90.00
_cell.angle_beta   90.00
_cell.angle_gamma   90.00
#
_symmetry.space_group_name_H-M   'P 1'
#
loop_
_entity.id
_entity.type
_entity.pdbx_description
1 polymer ?
#
loop_
_entity_poly.entity_id
_entity_poly.type
_entity_poly.pdbx_seq_one_letter_code
_entity_poly.pdbx_strand_id
1 'polypeptide(L)'
;YADWDDWVPQFADPLADYSVVRDQKITIVFEYFEGVVWWPIALSDAYYDSNVLGNDDLFLHNDSTEGRFNIYNLSSALMATPPYWGRESRTGPLQWGGCRVSQVTFPSAKSLLVEWHPVRPIPIATESFVSDVSGVGLGLCDGSAGRYHTRELLPPYPFGDGHGPGTYQPIGVFGMHTVGGWLGRDLK
;
A
#
# COMPACT_ATOMS: atom_id res chain seq x y z
N TYR A 1 -10.98 -5.91 -14.34
CA TYR A 1 -11.81 -4.73 -14.03
C TYR A 1 -10.89 -3.77 -13.34
N ALA A 2 -10.26 -2.89 -14.13
CA ALA A 2 -9.37 -1.85 -13.66
C ALA A 2 -9.50 -0.74 -14.70
N ASP A 3 -9.97 0.41 -14.23
CA ASP A 3 -10.26 1.61 -14.98
C ASP A 3 -9.02 2.46 -15.29
N TRP A 4 -7.87 2.08 -14.71
CA TRP A 4 -6.56 2.67 -14.96
C TRP A 4 -5.73 1.89 -15.99
N ASP A 5 -6.35 1.32 -17.03
CA ASP A 5 -5.66 0.44 -17.99
C ASP A 5 -4.81 -0.64 -17.28
N ASP A 6 -5.42 -1.25 -16.25
CA ASP A 6 -4.80 -2.29 -15.40
C ASP A 6 -3.66 -1.82 -14.47
N TRP A 7 -3.36 -0.52 -14.39
CA TRP A 7 -2.39 -0.01 -13.43
C TRP A 7 -2.92 0.01 -11.99
N VAL A 8 -2.03 -0.31 -11.05
CA VAL A 8 -2.23 0.01 -9.62
C VAL A 8 -2.24 1.54 -9.48
N PRO A 9 -3.12 2.15 -8.65
CA PRO A 9 -3.19 3.60 -8.53
C PRO A 9 -1.83 4.21 -8.21
N GLN A 10 -1.31 4.99 -9.16
CA GLN A 10 -0.06 5.72 -9.02
C GLN A 10 -0.27 7.15 -9.54
N PHE A 11 -0.44 8.09 -8.61
CA PHE A 11 -0.75 9.48 -8.90
C PHE A 11 0.31 10.45 -8.38
N ALA A 12 1.40 9.92 -7.80
CA ALA A 12 2.58 10.68 -7.42
C ALA A 12 3.65 10.64 -8.53
N ASP A 13 4.30 11.78 -8.74
CA ASP A 13 5.47 11.87 -9.62
C ASP A 13 6.71 11.38 -8.86
N PRO A 14 7.42 10.32 -9.33
CA PRO A 14 8.60 9.79 -8.65
C PRO A 14 9.82 10.72 -8.64
N LEU A 15 9.83 11.77 -9.47
CA LEU A 15 10.96 12.71 -9.55
C LEU A 15 10.65 14.07 -8.90
N ALA A 16 9.44 14.28 -8.41
CA ALA A 16 9.06 15.50 -7.72
C ALA A 16 9.41 15.44 -6.22
N ASP A 17 9.74 16.59 -5.62
CA ASP A 17 9.95 16.69 -4.17
C ASP A 17 8.68 16.39 -3.39
N TYR A 18 7.52 16.75 -3.96
CA TYR A 18 6.19 16.46 -3.44
C TYR A 18 5.18 16.38 -4.58
N SER A 19 4.09 15.67 -4.32
CA SER A 19 2.91 15.61 -5.17
C SER A 19 1.73 16.30 -4.47
N VAL A 20 0.71 16.66 -5.26
CA VAL A 20 -0.52 17.25 -4.74
C VAL A 20 -1.71 16.46 -5.27
N VAL A 21 -2.56 16.00 -4.36
CA VAL A 21 -3.84 15.36 -4.68
C VAL A 21 -4.98 16.21 -4.12
N ARG A 22 -6.06 16.34 -4.89
CA ARG A 22 -7.19 17.18 -4.52
C ARG A 22 -8.50 16.51 -4.91
N ASP A 23 -9.52 16.75 -4.10
CA ASP A 23 -10.92 16.62 -4.52
C ASP A 23 -11.62 17.99 -4.35
N GLN A 24 -12.95 18.04 -4.44
CA GLN A 24 -13.71 19.30 -4.28
C GLN A 24 -13.59 19.95 -2.89
N LYS A 25 -13.20 19.20 -1.86
CA LYS A 25 -13.22 19.59 -0.44
C LYS A 25 -11.84 19.57 0.22
N ILE A 26 -10.92 18.73 -0.25
CA ILE A 26 -9.60 18.53 0.35
C ILE A 26 -8.48 18.71 -0.68
N THR A 27 -7.34 19.23 -0.22
CA THR A 27 -6.08 19.28 -0.95
C THR A 27 -4.97 18.82 -0.02
N ILE A 28 -4.25 17.79 -0.45
CA ILE A 28 -3.16 17.16 0.30
C ILE A 28 -1.87 17.31 -0.50
N VAL A 29 -0.81 17.75 0.18
CA VAL A 29 0.58 17.72 -0.31
C VAL A 29 1.26 16.53 0.36
N PHE A 30 1.92 15.68 -0.41
CA PHE A 30 2.45 14.41 0.09
C PHE A 30 3.69 13.96 -0.69
N GLU A 31 4.48 13.09 -0.08
CA GLU A 31 5.67 12.46 -0.68
C GLU A 31 5.31 11.25 -1.56
N TYR A 32 6.26 10.74 -2.36
CA TYR A 32 5.96 9.67 -3.33
C TYR A 32 5.29 8.43 -2.71
N PHE A 33 5.91 7.82 -1.69
CA PHE A 33 5.36 6.63 -1.02
C PHE A 33 4.15 6.94 -0.12
N GLU A 34 3.91 8.21 0.25
CA GLU A 34 2.67 8.57 0.95
C GLU A 34 1.42 8.39 0.07
N GLY A 35 1.59 8.27 -1.25
CA GLY A 35 0.51 7.96 -2.18
C GLY A 35 -0.26 6.68 -1.82
N VAL A 36 0.35 5.74 -1.08
CA VAL A 36 -0.32 4.51 -0.64
C VAL A 36 -1.49 4.76 0.32
N VAL A 37 -1.54 5.91 0.98
CA VAL A 37 -2.61 6.31 1.91
C VAL A 37 -3.68 7.14 1.20
N TRP A 38 -3.25 7.97 0.26
CA TRP A 38 -4.10 9.01 -0.35
C TRP A 38 -4.83 8.57 -1.63
N TRP A 39 -4.68 7.31 -2.03
CA TRP A 39 -5.34 6.76 -3.23
C TRP A 39 -6.85 6.96 -3.28
N PRO A 40 -7.63 6.95 -2.17
CA PRO A 40 -9.06 7.19 -2.27
C PRO A 40 -9.37 8.62 -2.71
N ILE A 41 -8.55 9.61 -2.30
CA ILE A 41 -8.72 11.01 -2.74
C ILE A 41 -8.47 11.12 -4.23
N ALA A 42 -7.43 10.44 -4.74
CA ALA A 42 -7.11 10.43 -6.17
C ALA A 42 -8.24 9.84 -7.04
N LEU A 43 -9.06 8.96 -6.47
CA LEU A 43 -10.22 8.36 -7.12
C LEU A 43 -11.54 9.08 -6.84
N SER A 44 -11.56 10.03 -5.90
CA SER A 44 -12.77 10.67 -5.35
C SER A 44 -13.69 11.25 -6.41
N ASP A 45 -13.15 12.02 -7.35
CA ASP A 45 -13.95 12.72 -8.36
C ASP A 45 -14.54 11.77 -9.43
N ALA A 46 -13.87 10.65 -9.70
CA ALA A 46 -14.28 9.71 -10.74
C ALA A 46 -15.14 8.55 -10.21
N TYR A 47 -14.99 8.17 -8.94
CA TYR A 47 -15.58 6.95 -8.37
C TYR A 47 -16.46 7.18 -7.15
N TYR A 48 -16.29 8.30 -6.45
CA TYR A 48 -16.92 8.53 -5.16
C TYR A 48 -17.72 9.85 -5.12
N ASP A 49 -18.08 10.40 -6.28
CA ASP A 49 -18.84 11.66 -6.41
C ASP A 49 -18.28 12.81 -5.52
N SER A 50 -16.94 12.87 -5.40
CA SER A 50 -16.23 13.81 -4.52
C SER A 50 -16.65 13.72 -3.03
N ASN A 51 -17.00 12.52 -2.57
CA ASN A 51 -17.50 12.24 -1.22
C ASN A 51 -16.65 11.21 -0.45
N VAL A 52 -15.34 11.16 -0.67
CA VAL A 52 -14.45 10.20 0.01
C VAL A 52 -14.36 10.39 1.53
N LEU A 53 -14.70 11.58 2.03
CA LEU A 53 -14.80 11.91 3.46
C LEU A 53 -16.23 11.83 4.00
N GLY A 54 -17.21 11.53 3.15
CA GLY A 54 -18.58 11.33 3.59
C GLY A 54 -18.68 10.09 4.48
N ASN A 55 -19.69 10.04 5.33
CA ASN A 55 -20.07 8.86 6.11
C ASN A 55 -20.61 7.72 5.22
N ASP A 56 -20.10 7.57 4.00
CA ASP A 56 -20.46 6.44 3.17
C ASP A 56 -19.82 5.19 3.75
N ASP A 57 -20.63 4.14 3.89
CA ASP A 57 -20.23 2.84 4.46
C ASP A 57 -19.06 2.18 3.72
N LEU A 58 -18.64 2.72 2.56
CA LEU A 58 -17.57 2.20 1.71
C LEU A 58 -16.20 2.14 2.39
N PHE A 59 -15.88 3.09 3.28
CA PHE A 59 -14.59 3.15 3.98
C PHE A 59 -14.72 2.90 5.48
N LEU A 60 -15.94 2.62 5.96
CA LEU A 60 -16.20 2.32 7.35
C LEU A 60 -15.90 0.84 7.61
N HIS A 61 -15.09 0.59 8.64
CA HIS A 61 -14.95 -0.76 9.18
C HIS A 61 -16.15 -1.04 10.11
N ASN A 62 -16.74 -2.25 10.03
CA ASN A 62 -17.91 -2.62 10.85
C ASN A 62 -17.70 -2.44 12.38
N ASP A 63 -16.44 -2.52 12.84
CA ASP A 63 -16.07 -2.33 14.24
C ASP A 63 -15.68 -0.87 14.60
N SER A 64 -15.79 0.06 13.66
CA SER A 64 -15.40 1.46 13.84
C SER A 64 -16.63 2.35 14.07
N THR A 65 -16.77 2.89 15.28
CA THR A 65 -17.81 3.87 15.62
C THR A 65 -17.39 5.32 15.38
N GLU A 66 -16.14 5.56 14.97
CA GLU A 66 -15.59 6.89 14.74
C GLU A 66 -15.15 7.00 13.29
N GLY A 67 -15.61 8.04 12.58
CA GLY A 67 -15.35 8.31 11.17
C GLY A 67 -13.87 8.52 10.86
N ARG A 68 -13.13 7.43 10.74
CA ARG A 68 -11.71 7.43 10.43
C ARG A 68 -11.53 7.24 8.94
N PHE A 69 -10.86 8.24 8.36
CA PHE A 69 -10.43 8.26 6.99
C PHE A 69 -9.61 7.00 6.65
N ASN A 70 -9.98 6.33 5.55
CA ASN A 70 -9.32 5.21 4.90
C ASN A 70 -8.52 4.23 5.80
N ILE A 71 -9.10 3.07 6.09
CA ILE A 71 -8.42 1.98 6.81
C ILE A 71 -7.67 1.00 5.89
N TYR A 72 -7.44 1.33 4.61
CA TYR A 72 -6.75 0.45 3.67
C TYR A 72 -5.66 1.19 2.91
N ASN A 73 -4.40 0.76 3.11
CA ASN A 73 -3.25 1.28 2.36
C ASN A 73 -2.96 0.39 1.16
N LEU A 74 -2.49 0.99 0.05
CA LEU A 74 -1.90 0.21 -1.04
C LEU A 74 -0.59 -0.45 -0.60
N SER A 75 -0.26 -1.58 -1.21
CA SER A 75 1.05 -2.20 -1.03
C SER A 75 2.14 -1.33 -1.67
N SER A 76 3.06 -0.78 -0.85
CA SER A 76 4.23 -0.04 -1.34
C SER A 76 5.04 -0.84 -2.36
N ALA A 77 5.06 -2.16 -2.25
CA ALA A 77 5.77 -3.06 -3.16
C ALA A 77 5.22 -3.08 -4.60
N LEU A 78 4.09 -2.39 -4.85
CA LEU A 78 3.53 -2.14 -6.17
C LEU A 78 3.86 -0.73 -6.70
N MET A 79 4.54 0.12 -5.91
CA MET A 79 4.92 1.50 -6.24
C MET A 79 6.37 1.65 -6.70
N ALA A 80 7.13 0.55 -6.75
CA ALA A 80 8.51 0.57 -7.23
C ALA A 80 8.88 -0.75 -7.87
N THR A 81 9.79 -0.67 -8.84
CA THR A 81 10.30 -1.83 -9.58
C THR A 81 10.91 -2.90 -8.66
N PRO A 82 10.89 -4.19 -9.04
CA PRO A 82 11.38 -5.30 -8.21
C PRO A 82 12.79 -5.10 -7.63
N PRO A 83 13.78 -4.55 -8.39
CA PRO A 83 15.11 -4.30 -7.84
C PRO A 83 15.13 -3.31 -6.65
N TYR A 84 14.14 -2.42 -6.52
CA TYR A 84 14.02 -1.52 -5.37
C TYR A 84 13.85 -2.27 -4.04
N TRP A 85 13.24 -3.46 -4.10
CA TRP A 85 12.92 -4.32 -2.97
C TRP A 85 13.99 -5.39 -2.69
N GLY A 86 15.22 -5.14 -3.13
CA GLY A 86 16.40 -5.94 -2.84
C GLY A 86 17.42 -5.12 -2.03
N ARG A 87 18.09 -5.76 -1.07
CA ARG A 87 19.09 -5.10 -0.20
C ARG A 87 20.24 -4.48 -0.98
N GLU A 88 20.73 -5.19 -1.99
CA GLU A 88 21.92 -4.80 -2.75
C GLU A 88 21.57 -4.04 -4.03
N SER A 89 20.31 -4.10 -4.48
CA SER A 89 19.88 -3.56 -5.76
C SER A 89 19.10 -2.26 -5.67
N ARG A 90 18.79 -1.77 -4.46
CA ARG A 90 18.07 -0.50 -4.24
C ARG A 90 18.97 0.69 -4.60
N THR A 91 18.54 1.51 -5.54
CA THR A 91 19.26 2.70 -6.03
C THR A 91 18.48 4.02 -5.88
N GLY A 92 17.21 3.98 -5.47
CA GLY A 92 16.44 5.18 -5.14
C GLY A 92 15.36 5.55 -6.18
N PRO A 93 15.07 6.85 -6.38
CA PRO A 93 13.91 7.32 -7.15
C PRO A 93 13.80 6.84 -8.60
N LEU A 94 14.92 6.52 -9.24
CA LEU A 94 14.93 5.98 -10.62
C LEU A 94 14.27 4.59 -10.72
N GLN A 95 14.04 3.93 -9.59
CA GLN A 95 13.37 2.64 -9.51
C GLN A 95 11.91 2.77 -9.05
N TRP A 96 11.46 3.97 -8.69
CA TRP A 96 10.07 4.24 -8.36
C TRP A 96 9.22 4.26 -9.63
N GLY A 97 7.99 3.79 -9.51
CA GLY A 97 7.11 3.54 -10.62
C GLY A 97 6.17 2.39 -10.28
N GLY A 98 4.90 2.56 -10.62
CA GLY A 98 3.88 1.57 -10.38
C GLY A 98 4.08 0.30 -11.21
N CYS A 99 3.16 -0.63 -11.08
CA CYS A 99 2.99 -1.74 -12.01
C CYS A 99 1.54 -1.88 -12.44
N ARG A 100 1.35 -2.66 -13.51
CA ARG A 100 0.05 -3.22 -13.84
C ARG A 100 -0.24 -4.44 -12.98
N VAL A 101 -1.50 -4.66 -12.63
CA VAL A 101 -1.94 -5.84 -11.90
C VAL A 101 -1.60 -7.11 -12.69
N SER A 102 -1.70 -7.09 -14.02
CA SER A 102 -1.27 -8.18 -14.91
C SER A 102 0.23 -8.49 -14.88
N GLN A 103 1.08 -7.59 -14.36
CA GLN A 103 2.52 -7.85 -14.20
C GLN A 103 2.84 -8.59 -12.90
N VAL A 104 1.87 -8.77 -12.00
CA VAL A 104 2.05 -9.45 -10.72
C VAL A 104 2.18 -10.95 -10.94
N THR A 105 3.31 -11.54 -10.51
CA THR A 105 3.58 -12.97 -10.72
C THR A 105 2.68 -13.89 -9.90
N PHE A 106 2.32 -13.48 -8.68
CA PHE A 106 1.55 -14.28 -7.74
C PHE A 106 0.28 -13.56 -7.28
N PRO A 107 -0.69 -13.31 -8.17
CA PRO A 107 -1.81 -12.40 -7.86
C PRO A 107 -2.66 -12.88 -6.66
N SER A 108 -2.85 -14.18 -6.49
CA SER A 108 -3.57 -14.78 -5.36
C SER A 108 -2.75 -14.90 -4.07
N ALA A 109 -1.52 -14.38 -4.06
CA ALA A 109 -0.63 -14.40 -2.91
C ALA A 109 0.13 -13.08 -2.74
N LYS A 110 -0.23 -12.04 -3.51
CA LYS A 110 0.36 -10.70 -3.47
C LYS A 110 -0.71 -9.74 -2.99
N SER A 111 -0.39 -8.97 -1.97
CA SER A 111 -1.30 -7.97 -1.43
C SER A 111 -1.35 -6.74 -2.34
N LEU A 112 -2.57 -6.30 -2.63
CA LEU A 112 -2.89 -5.00 -3.22
C LEU A 112 -3.23 -3.98 -2.12
N LEU A 113 -4.07 -4.39 -1.16
CA LEU A 113 -4.54 -3.56 -0.06
C LEU A 113 -4.17 -4.19 1.28
N VAL A 114 -3.68 -3.38 2.21
CA VAL A 114 -3.35 -3.77 3.57
C VAL A 114 -4.23 -2.99 4.54
N GLU A 115 -4.94 -3.70 5.41
CA GLU A 115 -5.73 -3.10 6.47
C GLU A 115 -4.82 -2.35 7.46
N TRP A 116 -5.14 -1.07 7.65
CA TRP A 116 -4.49 -0.13 8.55
C TRP A 116 -5.48 0.33 9.63
N HIS A 117 -6.00 -0.62 10.41
CA HIS A 117 -7.03 -0.34 11.40
C HIS A 117 -6.43 0.15 12.73
N PRO A 118 -6.86 1.28 13.30
CA PRO A 118 -6.18 1.91 14.44
C PRO A 118 -6.26 1.14 15.76
N VAL A 119 -7.27 0.29 15.94
CA VAL A 119 -7.41 -0.56 17.15
C VAL A 119 -6.81 -1.97 16.96
N ARG A 120 -6.31 -2.29 15.76
CA ARG A 120 -5.69 -3.58 15.48
C ARG A 120 -4.20 -3.34 15.19
N PRO A 121 -3.28 -3.95 15.94
CA PRO A 121 -1.86 -3.74 15.69
C PRO A 121 -1.49 -4.30 14.32
N ILE A 122 -0.68 -3.54 13.59
CA ILE A 122 -0.21 -3.92 12.26
C ILE A 122 1.06 -4.76 12.43
N PRO A 123 1.14 -5.95 11.80
CA PRO A 123 2.35 -6.73 11.85
C PRO A 123 3.48 -6.00 11.12
N ILE A 124 4.60 -5.83 11.81
CA ILE A 124 5.82 -5.20 11.30
C ILE A 124 7.02 -6.13 11.45
N ALA A 125 8.06 -5.89 10.64
CA ALA A 125 9.37 -6.49 10.82
C ALA A 125 10.48 -5.45 10.61
N THR A 126 11.54 -5.58 11.40
CA THR A 126 12.83 -4.91 11.24
C THR A 126 13.91 -5.98 11.07
N GLU A 127 15.18 -5.59 10.96
CA GLU A 127 16.28 -6.58 10.90
C GLU A 127 16.40 -7.44 12.16
N SER A 128 15.93 -6.96 13.32
CA SER A 128 16.11 -7.61 14.62
C SER A 128 14.80 -8.08 15.27
N PHE A 129 13.65 -7.78 14.67
CA PHE A 129 12.35 -8.01 15.29
C PHE A 129 11.29 -8.34 14.23
N VAL A 130 10.42 -9.30 14.55
CA VAL A 130 9.21 -9.58 13.80
C VAL A 130 8.07 -9.62 14.81
N SER A 131 7.07 -8.75 14.64
CA SER A 131 5.90 -8.79 15.53
C SER A 131 5.06 -10.02 15.24
N ASP A 132 4.55 -10.66 16.28
CA ASP A 132 3.54 -11.70 16.17
C ASP A 132 2.20 -11.15 16.65
N VAL A 133 1.26 -10.93 15.73
CA VAL A 133 -0.09 -10.41 16.00
C VAL A 133 -1.14 -11.31 15.37
N SER A 134 -2.39 -11.18 15.82
CA SER A 134 -3.52 -12.05 15.46
C SER A 134 -3.85 -12.13 13.96
N GLY A 135 -3.25 -11.26 13.15
CA GLY A 135 -3.27 -11.30 11.70
C GLY A 135 -3.58 -9.95 11.08
N VAL A 136 -3.34 -9.82 9.79
CA VAL A 136 -3.57 -8.61 9.00
C VAL A 136 -4.62 -8.89 7.92
N GLY A 137 -5.54 -7.95 7.73
CA GLY A 137 -6.49 -7.98 6.62
C GLY A 137 -5.77 -7.61 5.33
N LEU A 138 -5.82 -8.48 4.32
CA LEU A 138 -5.23 -8.24 3.01
C LEU A 138 -6.30 -8.37 1.93
N GLY A 139 -6.33 -7.43 1.00
CA GLY A 139 -6.95 -7.60 -0.31
C GLY A 139 -5.85 -7.96 -1.31
N LEU A 140 -5.99 -9.07 -2.02
CA LEU A 140 -4.98 -9.60 -2.92
C LEU A 140 -5.18 -9.11 -4.36
N CYS A 141 -4.11 -9.18 -5.17
CA CYS A 141 -4.12 -8.73 -6.56
C CYS A 141 -5.04 -9.55 -7.48
N ASP A 142 -5.51 -10.73 -7.07
CA ASP A 142 -6.55 -11.50 -7.77
C ASP A 142 -7.99 -11.07 -7.43
N GLY A 143 -8.15 -10.09 -6.53
CA GLY A 143 -9.44 -9.59 -6.06
C GLY A 143 -10.02 -10.35 -4.87
N SER A 144 -9.36 -11.41 -4.38
CA SER A 144 -9.75 -12.06 -3.13
C SER A 144 -9.30 -11.25 -1.91
N ALA A 145 -9.89 -11.51 -0.75
CA ALA A 145 -9.51 -10.86 0.50
C ALA A 145 -9.64 -11.81 1.70
N GLY A 146 -8.84 -11.59 2.72
CA GLY A 146 -8.85 -12.40 3.94
C GLY A 146 -8.03 -11.78 5.07
N ARG A 147 -8.18 -12.33 6.27
CA ARG A 147 -7.26 -12.05 7.39
C ARG A 147 -6.31 -13.22 7.56
N TYR A 148 -5.02 -12.93 7.54
CA TYR A 148 -3.96 -13.93 7.57
C TYR A 148 -3.08 -13.73 8.79
N HIS A 149 -2.75 -14.80 9.49
CA HIS A 149 -1.82 -14.77 10.61
C HIS A 149 -0.40 -14.57 10.08
N THR A 150 0.46 -13.89 10.84
CA THR A 150 1.90 -13.71 10.56
C THR A 150 2.62 -14.99 10.10
N ARG A 151 2.23 -16.17 10.62
CA ARG A 151 2.80 -17.48 10.25
C ARG A 151 2.44 -17.94 8.84
N GLU A 152 1.38 -17.39 8.25
CA GLU A 152 0.93 -17.66 6.87
C GLU A 152 1.57 -16.68 5.87
N LEU A 153 2.26 -15.67 6.38
CA LEU A 153 2.87 -14.60 5.60
C LEU A 153 4.38 -14.78 5.49
N LEU A 154 4.95 -14.30 4.40
CA LEU A 154 6.39 -14.10 4.26
C LEU A 154 6.81 -12.81 4.98
N PRO A 155 7.98 -12.80 5.63
CA PRO A 155 8.49 -11.58 6.26
C PRO A 155 8.65 -10.45 5.25
N PRO A 156 8.28 -9.21 5.61
CA PRO A 156 8.47 -8.08 4.72
C PRO A 156 9.96 -7.68 4.66
N TYR A 157 10.30 -6.91 3.63
CA TYR A 157 11.58 -6.25 3.48
C TYR A 157 11.79 -5.27 4.65
N PRO A 158 12.82 -5.47 5.48
CA PRO A 158 12.89 -4.88 6.82
C PRO A 158 13.11 -3.36 6.83
N PHE A 159 13.58 -2.77 5.73
CA PHE A 159 13.81 -1.33 5.62
C PHE A 159 12.63 -0.58 4.99
N GLY A 160 11.49 -1.26 4.78
CA GLY A 160 10.29 -0.66 4.19
C GLY A 160 10.56 0.12 2.91
N ASP A 161 10.00 1.33 2.83
CA ASP A 161 10.20 2.29 1.75
C ASP A 161 11.63 2.83 1.69
N GLY A 162 12.49 2.54 2.68
CA GLY A 162 13.85 3.04 2.77
C GLY A 162 13.97 4.32 3.57
N HIS A 163 15.08 5.02 3.37
CA HIS A 163 15.38 6.28 4.03
C HIS A 163 15.69 7.33 2.97
N GLY A 164 15.04 8.49 3.08
CA GLY A 164 15.31 9.64 2.23
C GLY A 164 14.03 10.39 1.85
N PRO A 165 14.16 11.50 1.11
CA PRO A 165 13.02 12.20 0.53
C PRO A 165 12.17 11.23 -0.29
N GLY A 166 10.84 11.35 -0.21
CA GLY A 166 9.89 10.54 -0.96
C GLY A 166 9.48 9.23 -0.29
N THR A 167 10.09 8.86 0.84
CA THR A 167 9.83 7.59 1.56
C THR A 167 8.86 7.82 2.72
N TYR A 168 8.00 6.85 3.02
CA TYR A 168 6.96 7.03 4.05
C TYR A 168 7.18 6.14 5.27
N GLN A 169 7.35 4.83 5.06
CA GLN A 169 7.46 3.83 6.12
C GLN A 169 8.84 3.18 6.10
N PRO A 170 9.79 3.63 6.93
CA PRO A 170 11.15 3.08 6.97
C PRO A 170 11.26 1.75 7.72
N ILE A 171 10.18 0.96 7.74
CA ILE A 171 10.07 -0.32 8.45
C ILE A 171 9.33 -1.34 7.59
N GLY A 172 9.66 -2.62 7.72
CA GLY A 172 8.92 -3.68 7.05
C GLY A 172 7.50 -3.80 7.58
N VAL A 173 6.51 -3.76 6.69
CA VAL A 173 5.09 -3.97 7.02
C VAL A 173 4.61 -5.12 6.15
N PHE A 174 3.99 -6.11 6.79
CA PHE A 174 3.53 -7.31 6.09
C PHE A 174 2.47 -6.94 5.03
N GLY A 175 2.62 -7.51 3.83
CA GLY A 175 1.78 -7.17 2.67
C GLY A 175 2.14 -5.86 1.97
N MET A 176 2.86 -4.93 2.61
CA MET A 176 3.26 -3.66 1.97
C MET A 176 4.68 -3.71 1.41
N HIS A 177 5.63 -4.28 2.15
CA HIS A 177 7.04 -4.25 1.78
C HIS A 177 7.52 -5.65 1.41
N THR A 178 7.27 -6.11 0.19
CA THR A 178 7.61 -7.47 -0.25
C THR A 178 8.98 -7.51 -0.91
N VAL A 179 9.84 -8.44 -0.50
CA VAL A 179 11.10 -8.71 -1.22
C VAL A 179 10.80 -9.08 -2.68
N GLY A 180 11.48 -8.42 -3.62
CA GLY A 180 11.22 -8.58 -5.06
C GLY A 180 9.97 -7.87 -5.58
N GLY A 181 9.33 -7.01 -4.79
CA GLY A 181 8.24 -6.14 -5.26
C GLY A 181 7.01 -6.92 -5.73
N TRP A 182 6.47 -6.54 -6.89
CA TRP A 182 5.35 -7.23 -7.55
C TRP A 182 5.69 -8.60 -8.15
N LEU A 183 6.97 -8.97 -8.24
CA LEU A 183 7.38 -10.33 -8.61
C LEU A 183 7.45 -11.27 -7.40
N GLY A 184 7.40 -10.72 -6.18
CA GLY A 184 7.32 -11.47 -4.93
C GLY A 184 5.90 -11.88 -4.56
N ARG A 185 5.78 -12.61 -3.45
CA ARG A 185 4.51 -12.99 -2.82
C ARG A 185 4.57 -12.62 -1.34
N ASP A 186 3.41 -12.31 -0.77
CA ASP A 186 3.22 -12.01 0.65
C ASP A 186 2.72 -13.23 1.43
N LEU A 187 2.00 -14.15 0.77
CA LEU A 187 1.54 -15.42 1.37
C LEU A 187 2.54 -16.57 1.09
N LYS A 188 2.60 -17.55 1.98
CA LYS A 188 3.47 -18.75 1.88
C LYS A 188 3.02 -19.77 0.84
#